data_AF-A0A7L0H862-F1
#
_entry.id   AF-A0A7L0H862-F1
#
_cell.length_a   1.000
_cell.length_b   1.000
_cell.length_c   1.000
_cell.angle_alpha   90.00
_cell.angle_beta   90.00
_cell.angle_gamma   90.00
#
_symmetry.space_group_name_H-M   'P 1'
#
loop_
_entity.id
_entity.type
_entity.pdbx_description
1 polymer ?
#
loop_
_entity_poly.entity_id
_entity_poly.type
_entity_poly.pdbx_seq_one_letter_code
_entity_poly.pdbx_strand_id
1 'polypeptide(L)'
;QAQELKERGNRALAAGDVGGAVRHYTAAIALDGRNHVLFSNRSAAYARQGDYTRALADACRTLELRPDWAKGYSRKAAALEFLHRFEEAKAAYEEGLKHEPGNAQLKEGLRGVEARLAERKLLNPFSVPDLYGRLEGDPRTRALLGDPEYRRLLEQLRSHPAQLGTSVR
;
A
#
# COMPACT_ATOMS: atom_id res chain seq x y z
N GLN A 1 -17.43 -28.68 -5.88
CA GLN A 1 -17.72 -28.08 -4.54
C GLN A 1 -16.99 -26.75 -4.34
N ALA A 2 -15.66 -26.67 -4.38
CA ALA A 2 -14.92 -25.40 -4.22
C ALA A 2 -15.34 -24.30 -5.22
N GLN A 3 -15.48 -24.67 -6.50
CA GLN A 3 -15.95 -23.75 -7.55
C GLN A 3 -17.36 -23.21 -7.25
N GLU A 4 -18.27 -24.04 -6.77
CA GLU A 4 -19.63 -23.61 -6.45
C GLU A 4 -19.64 -22.62 -5.28
N LEU A 5 -18.83 -22.86 -4.25
CA LEU A 5 -18.65 -21.93 -3.13
C LEU A 5 -18.05 -20.61 -3.61
N LYS A 6 -17.07 -20.65 -4.52
CA LYS A 6 -16.54 -19.44 -5.16
C LYS A 6 -17.64 -18.65 -5.86
N GLU A 7 -18.50 -19.31 -6.65
CA GLU A 7 -19.60 -18.62 -7.33
C GLU A 7 -20.66 -18.07 -6.37
N ARG A 8 -20.94 -18.77 -5.25
CA ARG A 8 -21.77 -18.22 -4.17
C ARG A 8 -21.13 -16.98 -3.54
N GLY A 9 -19.82 -17.00 -3.32
CA GLY A 9 -19.07 -15.85 -2.83
C GLY A 9 -19.12 -14.66 -3.80
N ASN A 10 -18.97 -14.91 -5.11
CA ASN A 10 -19.09 -13.89 -6.14
C ASN A 10 -20.48 -13.25 -6.13
N ARG A 11 -21.55 -14.06 -6.04
CA ARG A 11 -22.94 -13.58 -5.97
C ARG A 11 -23.22 -12.78 -4.71
N ALA A 12 -22.78 -13.26 -3.54
CA ALA A 12 -22.93 -12.53 -2.28
C ALA A 12 -22.23 -11.17 -2.35
N LEU A 13 -21.02 -11.13 -2.91
CA LEU A 13 -20.28 -9.88 -3.09
C LEU A 13 -21.02 -8.92 -4.04
N ALA A 14 -21.56 -9.43 -5.15
CA ALA A 14 -22.35 -8.63 -6.09
C ALA A 14 -23.64 -8.08 -5.45
N ALA A 15 -24.27 -8.85 -4.55
CA ALA A 15 -25.44 -8.43 -3.79
C ALA A 15 -25.12 -7.47 -2.61
N GLY A 16 -23.85 -7.15 -2.38
CA GLY A 16 -23.42 -6.32 -1.25
C GLY A 16 -23.30 -7.07 0.09
N ASP A 17 -23.60 -8.37 0.12
CA ASP A 17 -23.35 -9.23 1.28
C ASP A 17 -21.87 -9.60 1.36
N VAL A 18 -21.07 -8.66 1.86
CA VAL A 18 -19.62 -8.83 2.01
C VAL A 18 -19.29 -9.94 3.01
N GLY A 19 -20.05 -10.07 4.10
CA GLY A 19 -19.84 -11.10 5.12
C GLY A 19 -20.10 -12.52 4.58
N GLY A 20 -21.18 -12.70 3.82
CA GLY A 20 -21.48 -13.94 3.12
C GLY A 20 -20.41 -14.28 2.07
N ALA A 21 -19.92 -13.29 1.34
CA ALA A 21 -18.82 -13.48 0.39
C ALA A 21 -17.56 -14.05 1.06
N VAL A 22 -17.11 -13.43 2.17
CA VAL A 22 -15.96 -13.89 2.94
C VAL A 22 -16.15 -15.33 3.44
N ARG A 23 -17.33 -15.66 3.97
CA ARG A 23 -17.65 -17.02 4.42
C ARG A 23 -17.55 -18.03 3.28
N HIS A 24 -18.15 -17.73 2.12
CA HIS A 24 -18.12 -18.62 0.97
C HIS A 24 -16.72 -18.82 0.40
N TYR A 25 -15.92 -17.76 0.26
CA TYR A 25 -14.54 -17.91 -0.18
C TYR A 25 -13.69 -18.67 0.84
N THR A 26 -13.91 -18.46 2.14
CA THR A 26 -13.20 -19.21 3.19
C THR A 26 -13.51 -20.70 3.12
N ALA A 27 -14.78 -21.07 2.95
CA ALA A 27 -15.15 -22.46 2.73
C ALA A 27 -14.55 -23.02 1.42
N ALA A 28 -14.50 -22.23 0.35
CA ALA A 28 -13.88 -22.64 -0.91
C ALA A 28 -12.36 -22.89 -0.74
N ILE A 29 -11.67 -22.04 0.01
CA ILE A 29 -10.23 -22.16 0.31
C ILE A 29 -9.95 -23.40 1.15
N ALA A 30 -10.83 -23.75 2.08
CA ALA A 30 -10.71 -24.99 2.86
C ALA A 30 -10.77 -26.25 1.97
N LEU A 31 -11.45 -26.18 0.82
CA LEU A 31 -11.50 -27.28 -0.16
C LEU A 31 -10.39 -27.19 -1.21
N ASP A 32 -9.91 -25.99 -1.54
CA ASP A 32 -8.89 -25.75 -2.57
C ASP A 32 -7.93 -24.62 -2.14
N GLY A 33 -7.02 -24.95 -1.23
CA GLY A 33 -6.06 -24.01 -0.63
C GLY A 33 -4.91 -23.58 -1.56
N ARG A 34 -4.87 -24.08 -2.81
CA ARG A 34 -3.84 -23.73 -3.81
C ARG A 34 -4.36 -22.78 -4.88
N ASN A 35 -5.63 -22.40 -4.81
CA ASN A 35 -6.27 -21.54 -5.79
C ASN A 35 -6.12 -20.06 -5.44
N HIS A 36 -5.13 -19.43 -6.07
CA HIS A 36 -4.83 -18.00 -5.94
C HIS A 36 -6.04 -17.09 -6.21
N VAL A 37 -6.99 -17.50 -7.06
CA VAL A 37 -8.19 -16.71 -7.37
C VAL A 37 -9.09 -16.56 -6.14
N LEU A 38 -9.19 -17.62 -5.31
CA LEU A 38 -10.01 -17.58 -4.10
C LEU A 38 -9.46 -16.57 -3.07
N PHE A 39 -8.13 -16.56 -2.89
CA PHE A 39 -7.46 -15.57 -2.05
C PHE A 39 -7.63 -14.15 -2.60
N SER A 40 -7.46 -13.94 -3.92
CA SER A 40 -7.69 -12.63 -4.53
C SER A 40 -9.14 -12.14 -4.36
N ASN A 41 -10.12 -13.04 -4.47
CA ASN A 41 -11.53 -12.67 -4.30
C ASN A 41 -11.87 -12.37 -2.84
N ARG A 42 -11.32 -13.14 -1.89
CA ARG A 42 -11.49 -12.86 -0.47
C ARG A 42 -10.74 -11.61 -0.01
N SER A 43 -9.57 -11.33 -0.59
CA SER A 43 -8.87 -10.05 -0.44
C SER A 43 -9.75 -8.87 -0.85
N ALA A 44 -10.42 -8.97 -2.01
CA ALA A 44 -11.36 -7.93 -2.46
C ALA A 44 -12.55 -7.76 -1.50
N ALA A 45 -13.08 -8.87 -0.97
CA ALA A 45 -14.17 -8.82 0.00
C ALA A 45 -13.73 -8.16 1.33
N TYR A 46 -12.55 -8.52 1.86
CA TYR A 46 -11.99 -7.87 3.04
C TYR A 46 -11.75 -6.36 2.82
N ALA A 47 -11.23 -5.96 1.66
CA ALA A 47 -11.06 -4.55 1.33
C ALA A 47 -12.40 -3.80 1.30
N ARG A 48 -13.48 -4.42 0.75
CA ARG A 48 -14.83 -3.85 0.79
C ARG A 48 -15.42 -3.77 2.21
N GLN A 49 -14.96 -4.61 3.12
CA GLN A 49 -15.33 -4.56 4.54
C GLN A 49 -14.53 -3.49 5.32
N GLY A 50 -13.49 -2.89 4.71
CA GLY A 50 -12.55 -2.01 5.39
C GLY A 50 -11.44 -2.74 6.17
N ASP A 51 -11.36 -4.07 6.05
CA ASP A 51 -10.31 -4.87 6.70
C ASP A 51 -9.09 -5.00 5.77
N TYR A 52 -8.34 -3.93 5.66
CA TYR A 52 -7.20 -3.85 4.74
C TYR A 52 -6.03 -4.73 5.16
N THR A 53 -5.89 -5.03 6.45
CA THR A 53 -4.86 -5.95 6.98
C THR A 53 -5.10 -7.37 6.48
N ARG A 54 -6.33 -7.89 6.59
CA ARG A 54 -6.65 -9.22 6.03
C ARG A 54 -6.67 -9.20 4.50
N ALA A 55 -7.09 -8.10 3.88
CA ALA A 55 -7.02 -7.96 2.43
C ALA A 55 -5.58 -8.07 1.92
N LEU A 56 -4.61 -7.43 2.59
CA LEU A 56 -3.20 -7.51 2.27
C LEU A 56 -2.65 -8.93 2.45
N ALA A 57 -2.99 -9.60 3.56
CA ALA A 57 -2.55 -10.98 3.80
C ALA A 57 -3.00 -11.93 2.68
N ASP A 58 -4.26 -11.87 2.26
CA ASP A 58 -4.78 -12.67 1.15
C ASP A 58 -4.16 -12.27 -0.20
N ALA A 59 -3.85 -11.00 -0.42
CA ALA A 59 -3.16 -10.55 -1.63
C ALA A 59 -1.71 -11.09 -1.69
N CYS A 60 -0.99 -11.10 -0.57
CA CYS A 60 0.33 -11.74 -0.48
C CYS A 60 0.21 -13.24 -0.76
N ARG A 61 -0.77 -13.93 -0.16
CA ARG A 61 -1.00 -15.35 -0.43
C ARG A 61 -1.34 -15.65 -1.89
N THR A 62 -2.06 -14.75 -2.55
CA THR A 62 -2.33 -14.82 -4.00
C THR A 62 -1.02 -14.84 -4.79
N LEU A 63 -0.09 -13.94 -4.46
CA LEU A 63 1.21 -13.80 -5.14
C LEU A 63 2.21 -14.91 -4.78
N GLU A 64 2.14 -15.48 -3.58
CA GLU A 64 2.88 -16.70 -3.24
C GLU A 64 2.48 -17.88 -4.14
N LEU A 65 1.19 -18.00 -4.44
CA LEU A 65 0.65 -19.07 -5.28
C LEU A 65 0.79 -18.79 -6.78
N ARG A 66 0.74 -17.52 -7.18
CA ARG A 66 0.83 -17.08 -8.58
C ARG A 66 1.57 -15.73 -8.68
N PRO A 67 2.91 -15.75 -8.71
CA PRO A 67 3.72 -14.54 -8.62
C PRO A 67 3.72 -13.68 -9.89
N ASP A 68 3.27 -14.21 -11.02
CA ASP A 68 3.22 -13.53 -12.32
C ASP A 68 1.84 -12.94 -12.64
N TRP A 69 0.91 -12.92 -11.67
CA TRP A 69 -0.46 -12.46 -11.92
C TRP A 69 -0.67 -11.01 -11.53
N ALA A 70 -0.83 -10.14 -12.53
CA ALA A 70 -1.04 -8.70 -12.37
C ALA A 70 -2.16 -8.34 -11.38
N LYS A 71 -3.26 -9.11 -11.37
CA LYS A 71 -4.38 -8.88 -10.45
C LYS A 71 -3.99 -9.04 -8.98
N GLY A 72 -3.07 -9.97 -8.66
CA GLY A 72 -2.54 -10.15 -7.31
C GLY A 72 -1.80 -8.90 -6.83
N TYR A 73 -0.99 -8.29 -7.71
CA TYR A 73 -0.30 -7.03 -7.41
C TYR A 73 -1.28 -5.87 -7.24
N SER A 74 -2.33 -5.77 -8.07
CA SER A 74 -3.39 -4.76 -7.87
C SER A 74 -4.08 -4.91 -6.51
N ARG A 75 -4.36 -6.14 -6.06
CA ARG A 75 -4.94 -6.40 -4.73
C ARG A 75 -4.02 -5.98 -3.60
N LYS A 76 -2.72 -6.33 -3.70
CA LYS A 76 -1.70 -6.00 -2.71
C LYS A 76 -1.52 -4.48 -2.60
N ALA A 77 -1.37 -3.80 -3.73
CA ALA A 77 -1.16 -2.36 -3.77
C ALA A 77 -2.37 -1.60 -3.22
N ALA A 78 -3.59 -1.95 -3.64
CA ALA A 78 -4.80 -1.31 -3.12
C ALA A 78 -4.93 -1.45 -1.59
N ALA A 79 -4.66 -2.64 -1.04
CA ALA A 79 -4.67 -2.84 0.41
C ALA A 79 -3.61 -1.99 1.13
N LEU A 80 -2.41 -1.85 0.54
CA LEU A 80 -1.35 -1.00 1.08
C LEU A 80 -1.71 0.50 1.03
N GLU A 81 -2.38 0.97 -0.02
CA GLU A 81 -2.85 2.36 -0.12
C GLU A 81 -3.82 2.72 1.00
N PHE A 82 -4.80 1.86 1.29
CA PHE A 82 -5.75 2.08 2.38
C PHE A 82 -5.11 1.94 3.77
N LEU A 83 -3.98 1.26 3.87
CA LEU A 83 -3.14 1.24 5.08
C LEU A 83 -2.16 2.42 5.14
N HIS A 84 -2.22 3.37 4.20
CA HIS A 84 -1.29 4.50 4.06
C HIS A 84 0.19 4.11 3.87
N ARG A 85 0.44 2.88 3.40
CA ARG A 85 1.77 2.33 3.11
C ARG A 85 2.14 2.58 1.64
N PHE A 86 2.17 3.86 1.27
CA PHE A 86 2.25 4.29 -0.13
C PHE A 86 3.52 3.84 -0.86
N GLU A 87 4.68 3.87 -0.22
CA GLU A 87 5.93 3.39 -0.86
C GLU A 87 5.87 1.89 -1.19
N GLU A 88 5.26 1.11 -0.31
CA GLU A 88 5.09 -0.33 -0.55
C GLU A 88 4.01 -0.60 -1.61
N ALA A 89 2.97 0.23 -1.66
CA ALA A 89 1.97 0.18 -2.73
C ALA A 89 2.60 0.48 -4.09
N LYS A 90 3.46 1.51 -4.17
CA LYS A 90 4.23 1.86 -5.36
C LYS A 90 5.06 0.66 -5.82
N ALA A 91 5.86 0.08 -4.93
CA ALA A 91 6.68 -1.09 -5.25
C ALA A 91 5.82 -2.27 -5.76
N ALA A 92 4.67 -2.53 -5.15
CA ALA A 92 3.76 -3.58 -5.60
C ALA A 92 3.21 -3.33 -7.02
N TYR A 93 2.87 -2.08 -7.38
CA TYR A 93 2.47 -1.73 -8.74
C TYR A 93 3.61 -1.90 -9.75
N GLU A 94 4.81 -1.44 -9.40
CA GLU A 94 6.01 -1.57 -10.25
C GLU A 94 6.35 -3.04 -10.52
N GLU A 95 6.34 -3.90 -9.49
CA GLU A 95 6.54 -5.34 -9.66
C GLU A 95 5.47 -5.96 -10.58
N GLY A 96 4.20 -5.61 -10.40
CA GLY A 96 3.13 -6.10 -11.27
C GLY A 96 3.33 -5.68 -12.73
N LEU A 97 3.83 -4.47 -12.98
CA LEU A 97 4.12 -3.96 -14.32
C LEU A 97 5.34 -4.63 -14.96
N LYS A 98 6.25 -5.25 -14.19
CA LYS A 98 7.31 -6.11 -14.78
C LYS A 98 6.72 -7.36 -15.43
N HIS A 99 5.63 -7.89 -14.86
CA HIS A 99 4.94 -9.06 -15.41
C HIS A 99 3.96 -8.71 -16.53
N GLU A 100 3.26 -7.57 -16.41
CA GLU A 100 2.30 -7.11 -17.43
C GLU A 100 2.48 -5.60 -17.70
N PRO A 101 3.47 -5.20 -18.53
CA PRO A 101 3.79 -3.79 -18.79
C PRO A 101 2.66 -2.99 -19.43
N GLY A 102 1.69 -3.66 -20.04
CA GLY A 102 0.51 -3.06 -20.68
C GLY A 102 -0.67 -2.80 -19.74
N ASN A 103 -0.62 -3.28 -18.49
CA ASN A 103 -1.79 -3.28 -17.62
C ASN A 103 -2.22 -1.86 -17.22
N ALA A 104 -3.37 -1.41 -17.73
CA ALA A 104 -3.87 -0.06 -17.48
C ALA A 104 -4.20 0.20 -15.99
N GLN A 105 -4.75 -0.80 -15.30
CA GLN A 105 -5.13 -0.68 -13.88
C GLN A 105 -3.91 -0.48 -12.98
N LEU A 106 -2.81 -1.21 -13.25
CA LEU A 106 -1.56 -1.04 -12.50
C LEU A 106 -0.92 0.33 -12.78
N LYS A 107 -0.92 0.80 -14.04
CA LYS A 107 -0.41 2.14 -14.38
C LYS A 107 -1.21 3.26 -13.74
N GLU A 108 -2.53 3.14 -13.70
CA GLU A 108 -3.40 4.10 -13.04
C GLU A 108 -3.15 4.13 -11.53
N GLY A 109 -3.09 2.95 -10.89
CA GLY A 109 -2.77 2.84 -9.48
C GLY A 109 -1.39 3.43 -9.14
N LEU A 110 -0.37 3.12 -9.93
CA LEU A 110 0.98 3.67 -9.76
C LEU A 110 0.96 5.20 -9.80
N ARG A 111 0.35 5.80 -10.83
CA ARG A 111 0.23 7.28 -10.93
C ARG A 111 -0.51 7.87 -9.73
N GLY A 112 -1.57 7.21 -9.26
CA GLY A 112 -2.34 7.65 -8.10
C GLY A 112 -1.53 7.63 -6.80
N VAL A 113 -0.66 6.64 -6.61
CA VAL A 113 0.25 6.56 -5.46
C VAL A 113 1.38 7.58 -5.58
N GLU A 114 1.97 7.74 -6.76
CA GLU A 114 3.03 8.72 -7.01
C GLU A 114 2.55 10.16 -6.77
N ALA A 115 1.33 10.49 -7.17
CA ALA A 115 0.73 11.80 -6.90
C ALA A 115 0.60 12.05 -5.38
N ARG A 116 0.15 11.06 -4.61
CA ARG A 116 0.05 11.17 -3.14
C ARG A 116 1.41 11.31 -2.47
N LEU A 117 2.41 10.58 -2.94
CA LEU A 117 3.78 10.69 -2.44
C LEU A 117 4.38 12.07 -2.76
N ALA A 118 4.15 12.59 -3.97
CA ALA A 118 4.57 13.92 -4.37
C ALA A 118 3.90 15.01 -3.52
N GLU A 119 2.58 14.92 -3.33
CA GLU A 119 1.82 15.84 -2.47
C GLU A 119 2.35 15.82 -1.03
N ARG A 120 2.58 14.64 -0.46
CA ARG A 120 3.17 14.50 0.88
C ARG A 120 4.55 15.14 0.96
N LYS A 121 5.37 15.03 -0.10
CA LYS A 121 6.69 15.66 -0.17
C LYS A 121 6.57 17.19 -0.23
N LEU A 122 5.61 17.73 -0.97
CA LEU A 122 5.35 19.17 -1.08
C LEU A 122 4.86 19.77 0.25
N LEU A 123 4.03 19.04 0.98
CA LEU A 123 3.53 19.45 2.29
C LEU A 123 4.58 19.33 3.42
N ASN A 124 5.74 18.71 3.16
CA ASN A 124 6.80 18.58 4.15
C ASN A 124 7.59 19.90 4.28
N PRO A 125 7.56 20.60 5.42
CA PRO A 125 8.30 21.85 5.61
C PRO A 125 9.83 21.68 5.55
N PHE A 126 10.34 20.45 5.71
CA PHE A 126 11.76 20.12 5.60
C PHE A 126 12.18 19.72 4.16
N SER A 127 11.24 19.75 3.21
CA SER A 127 11.51 19.52 1.79
C SER A 127 11.51 20.81 0.96
N VAL A 128 11.49 21.99 1.61
CA VAL A 128 11.51 23.28 0.91
C VAL A 128 12.83 23.49 0.15
N PRO A 129 12.81 24.17 -1.01
CA PRO A 129 14.03 24.57 -1.69
C PRO A 129 14.93 25.41 -0.78
N ASP A 130 16.24 25.15 -0.86
CA ASP A 130 17.27 25.85 -0.08
C ASP A 130 17.03 25.89 1.44
N LEU A 131 16.54 24.78 2.01
CA LEU A 131 16.34 24.66 3.45
C LEU A 131 17.60 25.03 4.24
N TYR A 132 18.77 24.51 3.83
CA TYR A 132 20.02 24.74 4.54
C TYR A 132 20.46 26.21 4.49
N GLY A 133 20.36 26.90 3.35
CA GLY A 133 20.67 28.33 3.29
C GLY A 133 19.77 29.16 4.21
N ARG A 134 18.47 28.83 4.29
CA ARG A 134 17.54 29.49 5.22
C ARG A 134 17.91 29.26 6.69
N LEU A 135 18.28 28.02 7.05
CA LEU A 135 18.68 27.65 8.40
C LEU A 135 20.04 28.26 8.80
N GLU A 136 20.98 28.41 7.85
CA GLU A 136 22.24 29.10 8.07
C GLU A 136 22.06 30.61 8.23
N GLY A 137 21.06 31.20 7.57
CA GLY A 137 20.74 32.63 7.66
C GLY A 137 20.12 33.09 8.99
N ASP A 138 19.49 32.20 9.75
CA ASP A 138 18.91 32.52 11.07
C ASP A 138 19.89 32.16 12.21
N PRO A 139 20.30 33.13 13.06
CA PRO A 139 21.23 32.89 14.16
C PRO A 139 20.85 31.75 15.11
N ARG A 140 19.54 31.50 15.32
CA ARG A 140 19.02 30.48 16.23
C ARG A 140 19.22 29.07 15.67
N THR A 141 19.02 28.90 14.36
CA THR A 141 19.16 27.59 13.69
C THR A 141 20.58 27.34 13.21
N ARG A 142 21.34 28.40 12.86
CA ARG A 142 22.74 28.29 12.43
C ARG A 142 23.62 27.62 13.48
N ALA A 143 23.42 27.93 14.77
CA ALA A 143 24.18 27.28 15.85
C ALA A 143 23.91 25.77 15.91
N LEU A 144 22.67 25.36 15.66
CA LEU A 144 22.25 23.96 15.66
C LEU A 144 22.80 23.18 14.47
N LEU A 145 22.99 23.84 13.32
CA LEU A 145 23.60 23.20 12.14
C LEU A 145 25.07 22.78 12.36
N GLY A 146 25.74 23.25 13.41
CA GLY A 146 27.06 22.73 13.79
C GLY A 146 27.00 21.30 14.35
N ASP A 147 25.84 20.86 14.81
CA ASP A 147 25.62 19.54 15.40
C ASP A 147 25.30 18.47 14.32
N PRO A 148 26.13 17.42 14.18
CA PRO A 148 25.86 16.31 13.26
C PRO A 148 24.53 15.60 13.52
N GLU A 149 24.08 15.48 14.77
CA GLU A 149 22.82 14.82 15.11
C GLU A 149 21.62 15.65 14.66
N TYR A 150 21.70 16.98 14.81
CA TYR A 150 20.69 17.89 14.28
C TYR A 150 20.56 17.80 12.76
N ARG A 151 21.68 17.73 12.02
CA ARG A 151 21.65 17.51 10.56
C ARG A 151 21.03 16.18 10.19
N ARG A 152 21.37 15.11 10.91
CA ARG A 152 20.80 13.79 10.70
C ARG A 152 19.29 13.79 10.94
N LEU A 153 18.83 14.49 11.97
CA LEU A 153 17.41 14.67 12.24
C LEU A 153 16.71 15.41 11.08
N LEU A 154 17.27 16.50 10.56
CA LEU A 154 16.70 17.21 9.41
C LEU A 154 16.56 16.30 8.17
N GLU A 155 17.56 15.48 7.88
CA GLU A 155 17.52 14.50 6.80
C GLU A 155 16.47 13.40 7.04
N GLN A 156 16.33 12.94 8.28
CA GLN A 156 15.27 12.02 8.68
C GLN A 156 13.88 12.65 8.50
N LEU A 157 13.68 13.90 8.94
CA LEU A 157 12.40 14.59 8.80
C LEU A 157 12.06 14.91 7.33
N ARG A 158 13.08 15.15 6.50
CA ARG A 158 12.92 15.33 5.05
C ARG A 158 12.43 14.05 4.37
N SER A 159 12.97 12.89 4.75
CA SER A 159 12.62 11.58 4.18
C SER A 159 11.38 10.93 4.83
N HIS A 160 11.15 11.17 6.12
CA HIS A 160 10.13 10.55 6.95
C HIS A 160 9.41 11.59 7.83
N PRO A 161 8.63 12.52 7.25
CA PRO A 161 8.01 13.62 7.99
C PRO A 161 7.05 13.15 9.10
N ALA A 162 6.56 11.90 9.05
CA ALA A 162 5.69 11.34 10.09
C ALA A 162 6.40 11.13 11.44
N GLN A 163 7.74 11.19 11.50
CA GLN A 163 8.51 10.99 12.74
C GLN A 163 8.68 12.27 13.58
N LEU A 164 8.12 13.40 13.12
CA LEU A 164 8.13 14.70 13.80
C LEU A 164 7.73 14.66 15.29
N GLY A 165 6.88 13.71 15.70
CA GLY A 165 6.39 13.58 17.09
C GLY A 165 7.10 12.54 17.95
N THR A 166 7.94 11.68 17.38
CA THR A 166 8.62 10.59 18.10
C THR A 166 10.09 10.89 18.42
N SER A 167 10.70 11.82 17.68
CA SER A 167 12.13 12.14 17.80
C SER A 167 12.44 13.24 18.83
N VAL A 168 11.42 13.78 19.50
CA VAL A 168 11.58 14.77 20.58
C VAL A 168 11.16 14.11 21.90
N ARG A 169 12.04 13.31 22.48
CA ARG A 169 11.94 12.81 23.86
C ARG A 169 13.31 12.83 24.51
#